data_AF-A0A2G2VH17-F1
#
_entry.id   AF-A0A2G2VH17-F1
#
_cell.length_a   1.000
_cell.length_b   1.000
_cell.length_c   1.000
_cell.angle_alpha   90.00
_cell.angle_beta   90.00
_cell.angle_gamma   90.00
#
_symmetry.space_group_name_H-M   'P 1'
#
loop_
_entity.id
_entity.type
_entity.pdbx_description
1 polymer ?
#
loop_
_entity_poly.entity_id
_entity_poly.type
_entity_poly.pdbx_seq_one_letter_code
_entity_poly.pdbx_strand_id
1 'polypeptide(L)'
;MRSQQLEFMMKSLKNEAQDGLVVDLRTKSFSLNSNMTCLMGLTRCLKDLSKVFDEFNEKIIDEHVQSHEQKQSKDFVFTTLDIMQLGKTEFQFDHSHIKAILFDMFVAGIDTSATTIDWILTELLRHPHVMKKLQKELEEVVGLER
;
A
#
# COMPACT_ATOMS: atom_id res chain seq x y z
N MET A 1 14.70 6.82 -26.07
CA MET A 1 15.32 7.15 -24.76
C MET A 1 14.63 8.41 -24.26
N ARG A 2 13.80 8.32 -23.21
CA ARG A 2 12.94 9.44 -22.73
C ARG A 2 13.81 10.51 -22.06
N SER A 3 13.50 11.81 -22.15
CA SER A 3 14.36 12.91 -21.64
C SER A 3 14.78 12.76 -20.16
N GLN A 4 13.92 12.16 -19.33
CA GLN A 4 14.24 11.84 -17.93
C GLN A 4 15.44 10.89 -17.77
N GLN A 5 15.68 10.00 -18.75
CA GLN A 5 16.81 9.07 -18.76
C GLN A 5 18.14 9.77 -19.00
N LEU A 6 18.15 10.78 -19.86
CA LEU A 6 19.35 11.60 -20.12
C LEU A 6 19.69 12.47 -18.91
N GLU A 7 18.69 13.07 -18.27
CA GLU A 7 18.91 13.92 -17.09
C GLU A 7 19.47 13.14 -15.90
N PHE A 8 18.94 11.94 -15.63
CA PHE A 8 19.43 11.11 -14.53
C PHE A 8 20.87 10.62 -14.78
N MET A 9 21.20 10.23 -16.02
CA MET A 9 22.58 9.89 -16.40
C MET A 9 23.52 11.09 -16.25
N MET A 10 23.14 12.28 -16.74
CA MET A 10 23.96 13.49 -16.62
C MET A 10 24.19 13.89 -15.17
N LYS A 11 23.15 13.82 -14.32
CA LYS A 11 23.25 14.17 -12.90
C LYS A 11 24.18 13.22 -12.15
N SER A 12 24.10 11.92 -12.44
CA SER A 12 24.98 10.94 -11.81
C SER A 12 26.44 11.07 -12.24
N LEU A 13 26.69 11.35 -13.52
CA LEU A 13 28.05 11.58 -14.03
C LEU A 13 28.67 12.86 -13.47
N LYS A 14 27.86 13.91 -13.29
CA LYS A 14 28.30 15.19 -12.73
C LYS A 14 28.75 15.07 -11.27
N ASN A 15 28.01 14.35 -10.43
CA ASN A 15 28.37 14.16 -9.03
C ASN A 15 29.71 13.41 -8.86
N GLU A 16 29.94 12.35 -9.63
CA GLU A 16 31.17 11.55 -9.51
C GLU A 16 32.40 12.24 -10.10
N ALA A 17 32.21 13.07 -11.12
CA ALA A 17 33.28 13.93 -11.64
C ALA A 17 33.71 15.01 -10.64
N GLN A 18 32.82 15.44 -9.74
CA GLN A 18 33.15 16.37 -8.65
C GLN A 18 34.00 15.72 -7.55
N ASP A 19 33.92 14.39 -7.39
CA ASP A 19 34.66 13.63 -6.38
C ASP A 19 36.04 13.15 -6.87
N GLY A 20 36.43 13.48 -8.10
CA GLY A 20 37.76 13.17 -8.65
C GLY A 20 38.03 11.67 -8.87
N LEU A 21 36.99 10.82 -8.82
CA LEU A 21 37.11 9.38 -9.05
C LEU A 21 37.24 9.06 -10.55
N VAL A 22 38.05 8.06 -10.88
CA VAL A 22 38.05 7.44 -12.21
C VAL A 22 36.72 6.70 -12.39
N VAL A 23 35.85 7.22 -13.25
CA VAL A 23 34.51 6.67 -13.48
C VAL A 23 34.56 5.53 -14.51
N ASP A 24 34.31 4.30 -14.06
CA ASP A 24 34.04 3.18 -14.97
C ASP A 24 32.61 3.31 -15.54
N LEU A 25 32.52 3.91 -16.73
CA LEU A 25 31.27 4.11 -17.46
C LEU A 25 30.53 2.80 -17.76
N ARG A 26 31.22 1.65 -17.89
CA ARG A 26 30.58 0.36 -18.17
C ARG A 26 29.82 -0.13 -16.94
N THR A 27 30.48 -0.16 -15.80
CA THR A 27 29.85 -0.57 -14.53
C THR A 27 28.73 0.40 -14.14
N LYS A 28 28.96 1.70 -14.36
CA LYS A 28 27.96 2.73 -14.03
C LYS A 28 26.72 2.67 -14.93
N SER A 29 26.89 2.53 -16.25
CA SER A 29 25.77 2.37 -17.18
C SER A 29 24.94 1.11 -16.89
N PHE A 30 25.60 0.02 -16.51
CA PHE A 30 24.93 -1.22 -16.10
C PHE A 30 24.10 -1.04 -14.81
N SER A 31 24.67 -0.43 -13.77
CA SER A 31 23.97 -0.14 -12.51
C SER A 31 22.77 0.80 -12.72
N LEU A 32 22.95 1.86 -13.51
CA LEU A 32 21.87 2.78 -13.89
C LEU A 32 20.75 2.07 -14.64
N ASN A 33 21.09 1.22 -15.60
CA ASN A 33 20.09 0.47 -16.37
C ASN A 33 19.34 -0.54 -15.48
N SER A 34 20.03 -1.19 -14.55
CA SER A 34 19.42 -2.09 -13.56
C SER A 34 18.42 -1.34 -12.67
N ASN A 35 18.85 -0.25 -12.02
CA ASN A 35 17.97 0.59 -11.19
C ASN A 35 16.78 1.15 -11.97
N MET A 36 17.00 1.56 -13.22
CA MET A 36 15.92 2.05 -14.08
C MET A 36 14.93 0.94 -14.45
N THR A 37 15.42 -0.27 -14.72
CA THR A 37 14.56 -1.44 -14.97
C THR A 37 13.75 -1.79 -13.74
N CYS A 38 14.34 -1.72 -12.54
CA CYS A 38 13.61 -1.88 -11.28
C CYS A 38 12.54 -0.80 -11.09
N LEU A 39 12.84 0.48 -11.33
CA LEU A 39 11.87 1.57 -11.25
C LEU A 39 10.72 1.40 -12.26
N MET A 40 11.03 1.00 -13.49
CA MET A 40 10.03 0.71 -14.52
C MET A 40 9.17 -0.49 -14.13
N GLY A 41 9.78 -1.54 -13.55
CA GLY A 41 9.07 -2.70 -13.01
C GLY A 41 8.12 -2.33 -11.88
N LEU A 42 8.60 -1.57 -10.90
CA LEU A 42 7.79 -1.07 -9.77
C LEU A 42 6.62 -0.20 -10.26
N THR A 43 6.88 0.69 -11.21
CA THR A 43 5.82 1.54 -11.82
C THR A 43 4.76 0.69 -12.51
N ARG A 44 5.17 -0.40 -13.19
CA ARG A 44 4.22 -1.33 -13.81
C ARG A 44 3.38 -2.04 -12.76
N CYS A 45 4.02 -2.60 -11.73
CA CYS A 45 3.32 -3.25 -10.62
C CYS A 45 2.33 -2.32 -9.93
N LEU A 46 2.70 -1.06 -9.65
CA LEU A 46 1.80 -0.07 -9.07
C LEU A 46 0.60 0.24 -9.97
N LYS A 47 0.81 0.32 -11.28
CA LYS A 47 -0.30 0.52 -12.23
C LYS A 47 -1.25 -0.68 -12.28
N ASP A 48 -0.70 -1.89 -12.28
CA ASP A 48 -1.50 -3.11 -12.28
C ASP A 48 -2.29 -3.23 -10.96
N LEU A 49 -1.65 -2.95 -9.83
CA LEU A 49 -2.29 -2.89 -8.52
C LEU A 49 -3.39 -1.84 -8.45
N SER A 50 -3.12 -0.63 -8.96
CA SER A 50 -4.08 0.47 -8.99
C SER A 50 -5.34 0.08 -9.76
N LYS A 51 -5.23 -0.66 -10.87
CA LYS A 51 -6.41 -1.14 -11.62
C LYS A 51 -7.24 -2.12 -10.82
N VAL A 52 -6.59 -3.09 -10.16
CA VAL A 52 -7.28 -4.09 -9.33
C VAL A 52 -8.04 -3.41 -8.19
N PHE A 53 -7.40 -2.45 -7.51
CA PHE A 53 -8.04 -1.69 -6.45
C PHE A 53 -9.14 -0.76 -6.95
N ASP A 54 -8.97 -0.15 -8.12
CA ASP A 54 -10.00 0.69 -8.72
C ASP A 54 -11.26 -0.14 -9.03
N GLU A 55 -11.11 -1.30 -9.67
CA GLU A 55 -12.22 -2.23 -9.95
C GLU A 55 -12.88 -2.77 -8.67
N PHE A 56 -12.10 -3.03 -7.63
CA PHE A 56 -12.61 -3.49 -6.34
C PHE A 56 -13.40 -2.40 -5.61
N ASN A 57 -12.85 -1.19 -5.52
CA ASN A 57 -13.50 -0.06 -4.88
C ASN A 57 -14.76 0.36 -5.65
N GLU A 58 -14.75 0.31 -6.98
CA GLU A 58 -15.93 0.60 -7.80
C GLU A 58 -17.08 -0.37 -7.46
N LYS A 59 -16.81 -1.68 -7.36
CA LYS A 59 -17.82 -2.68 -6.96
C LYS A 59 -18.37 -2.41 -5.58
N ILE A 60 -17.51 -2.09 -4.60
CA ILE A 60 -17.96 -1.73 -3.25
C ILE A 60 -18.90 -0.53 -3.32
N ILE A 61 -18.49 0.53 -4.02
CA ILE A 61 -19.32 1.74 -4.13
C ILE A 61 -20.66 1.43 -4.80
N ASP A 62 -20.66 0.68 -5.91
CA ASP A 62 -21.88 0.29 -6.63
C ASP A 62 -22.84 -0.51 -5.75
N GLU A 63 -22.34 -1.46 -4.95
CA GLU A 63 -23.13 -2.23 -3.98
C GLU A 63 -23.77 -1.32 -2.91
N HIS A 64 -23.02 -0.31 -2.44
CA HIS A 64 -23.52 0.63 -1.43
C HIS A 64 -24.49 1.66 -2.01
N VAL A 65 -24.34 2.04 -3.28
CA VAL A 65 -25.30 2.91 -3.99
C VAL A 65 -26.61 2.15 -4.26
N GLN A 66 -26.56 0.89 -4.68
CA GLN A 66 -27.75 0.07 -4.92
C GLN A 66 -28.50 -0.28 -3.63
N SER A 67 -27.78 -0.45 -2.52
CA SER A 67 -28.38 -0.69 -1.21
C SER A 67 -28.84 0.57 -0.48
N HIS A 68 -28.56 1.78 -0.99
CA HIS A 68 -28.90 3.05 -0.34
C HIS A 68 -30.40 3.22 -0.04
N GLU A 69 -31.27 2.61 -0.84
CA GLU A 69 -32.72 2.63 -0.62
C GLU A 69 -33.19 1.77 0.57
N GLN A 70 -32.41 0.75 0.93
CA GLN A 70 -32.67 -0.13 2.06
C GLN A 70 -31.71 0.28 3.18
N LYS A 71 -32.18 1.07 4.15
CA LYS A 71 -31.43 1.58 5.33
C LYS A 71 -30.78 0.51 6.22
N GLN A 72 -29.99 -0.40 5.66
CA GLN A 72 -29.16 -1.34 6.36
C GLN A 72 -27.85 -0.63 6.72
N SER A 73 -27.46 -0.79 8.00
CA SER A 73 -26.17 -0.47 8.60
C SER A 73 -25.39 0.72 8.00
N LYS A 74 -25.29 1.82 8.76
CA LYS A 74 -24.38 2.93 8.42
C LYS A 74 -22.92 2.48 8.56
N ASP A 75 -22.34 1.99 7.48
CA ASP A 75 -20.90 1.79 7.40
C ASP A 75 -20.17 3.06 6.93
N PHE A 76 -18.84 2.95 6.85
CA PHE A 76 -17.97 4.02 6.44
C PHE A 76 -18.21 4.49 5.00
N VAL A 77 -18.46 3.55 4.08
CA VAL A 77 -18.68 3.85 2.65
C VAL A 77 -19.99 4.60 2.49
N PHE A 78 -21.05 4.12 3.15
CA PHE A 78 -22.36 4.75 3.20
C PHE A 78 -22.28 6.19 3.73
N THR A 79 -21.58 6.40 4.86
CA THR A 79 -21.42 7.73 5.45
C THR A 79 -20.66 8.67 4.52
N THR A 80 -19.64 8.16 3.84
CA THR A 80 -18.83 8.95 2.90
C THR A 80 -19.63 9.32 1.66
N LEU A 81 -20.46 8.41 1.13
CA LEU A 81 -21.40 8.67 0.04
C LEU A 81 -22.45 9.72 0.43
N ASP A 82 -23.03 9.64 1.64
CA ASP A 82 -23.97 10.64 2.14
C ASP A 82 -23.34 12.04 2.20
N ILE A 83 -22.09 12.15 2.66
CA ILE A 83 -21.34 13.41 2.70
C ILE A 83 -21.15 13.99 1.29
N MET A 84 -20.84 13.14 0.31
CA MET A 84 -20.72 13.52 -1.09
C MET A 84 -22.03 14.06 -1.65
N GLN A 85 -23.14 13.35 -1.42
CA GLN A 85 -24.46 13.74 -1.93
C GLN A 85 -24.99 15.02 -1.27
N LEU A 86 -24.67 15.26 0.00
CA LEU A 86 -25.09 16.48 0.71
C LEU A 86 -24.46 17.74 0.12
N GLY A 87 -23.33 17.64 -0.58
CA GLY A 87 -22.68 18.76 -1.26
C GLY A 87 -22.28 19.92 -0.34
N LYS A 88 -22.15 19.66 0.97
CA LYS A 88 -21.83 20.66 2.01
C LYS A 88 -20.33 20.88 2.22
N THR A 89 -19.49 20.26 1.38
CA THR A 89 -18.05 20.37 1.46
C THR A 89 -17.58 21.66 0.78
N GLU A 90 -16.58 22.34 1.35
CA GLU A 90 -15.97 23.54 0.75
C GLU A 90 -15.22 23.25 -0.56
N PHE A 91 -14.99 21.97 -0.85
CA PHE A 91 -14.32 21.47 -2.04
C PHE A 91 -15.21 20.48 -2.79
N GLN A 92 -14.92 20.28 -4.08
CA GLN A 92 -15.62 19.26 -4.87
C GLN A 92 -15.17 17.87 -4.42
N PHE A 93 -16.07 17.18 -3.72
CA PHE A 93 -15.89 15.79 -3.32
C PHE A 93 -16.53 14.89 -4.36
N ASP A 94 -15.74 14.01 -4.96
CA ASP A 94 -16.15 13.13 -6.06
C ASP A 94 -15.90 11.64 -5.72
N HIS A 95 -16.34 10.74 -6.60
CA HIS A 95 -16.10 9.31 -6.46
C HIS A 95 -14.61 8.94 -6.41
N SER A 96 -13.74 9.68 -7.11
CA SER A 96 -12.29 9.46 -7.11
C SER A 96 -11.70 9.67 -5.70
N HIS A 97 -12.19 10.67 -4.97
CA HIS A 97 -11.78 10.93 -3.58
C HIS A 97 -12.25 9.81 -2.65
N ILE A 98 -13.47 9.29 -2.83
CA ILE A 98 -13.95 8.14 -2.05
C ILE A 98 -13.06 6.93 -2.29
N LYS A 99 -12.76 6.61 -3.56
CA LYS A 99 -11.85 5.51 -3.91
C LYS A 99 -10.45 5.70 -3.34
N ALA A 100 -9.93 6.92 -3.33
CA ALA A 100 -8.62 7.22 -2.74
C ALA A 100 -8.61 7.01 -1.22
N ILE A 101 -9.65 7.45 -0.51
CA ILE A 101 -9.78 7.27 0.94
C ILE A 101 -9.88 5.78 1.30
N LEU A 102 -10.68 5.01 0.55
CA LEU A 102 -10.80 3.56 0.76
C LEU A 102 -9.46 2.86 0.54
N PHE A 103 -8.75 3.22 -0.53
CA PHE A 103 -7.42 2.68 -0.80
C PHE A 103 -6.44 2.97 0.33
N ASP A 104 -6.37 4.22 0.79
CA ASP A 104 -5.48 4.63 1.88
C ASP A 104 -5.75 3.84 3.18
N MET A 105 -7.03 3.71 3.54
CA MET A 105 -7.45 2.94 4.72
C MET A 105 -7.06 1.46 4.63
N PHE A 106 -7.25 0.83 3.47
CA PHE A 106 -6.86 -0.58 3.28
C PHE A 106 -5.35 -0.77 3.36
N VAL A 107 -4.58 0.06 2.67
CA VAL A 107 -3.11 -0.05 2.68
C VAL A 107 -2.56 0.17 4.09
N ALA A 108 -3.02 1.21 4.78
CA ALA A 108 -2.59 1.51 6.15
C ALA A 108 -2.95 0.39 7.14
N GLY A 109 -4.15 -0.20 7.01
CA GLY A 109 -4.61 -1.25 7.92
C GLY A 109 -3.93 -2.60 7.69
N ILE A 110 -3.76 -2.99 6.43
CA ILE A 110 -3.24 -4.31 6.07
C ILE A 110 -1.74 -4.40 6.36
N ASP A 111 -0.95 -3.45 5.86
CA ASP A 111 0.52 -3.53 5.92
C ASP A 111 1.04 -3.51 7.37
N THR A 112 0.51 -2.60 8.18
CA THR A 112 0.92 -2.43 9.59
C THR A 112 0.53 -3.62 10.45
N SER A 113 -0.71 -4.11 10.31
CA SER A 113 -1.22 -5.24 11.11
C SER A 113 -0.54 -6.54 10.73
N ALA A 114 -0.39 -6.82 9.43
CA ALA A 114 0.30 -8.02 8.94
C ALA A 114 1.77 -8.03 9.40
N THR A 115 2.48 -6.91 9.22
CA THR A 115 3.87 -6.78 9.69
C THR A 115 3.97 -7.01 11.19
N THR A 116 3.05 -6.46 11.99
CA THR A 116 3.04 -6.66 13.44
C THR A 116 2.85 -8.13 13.81
N ILE A 117 1.92 -8.83 13.14
CA ILE A 117 1.68 -10.26 13.35
C ILE A 117 2.93 -11.07 12.96
N ASP A 118 3.54 -10.77 11.82
CA ASP A 118 4.76 -11.45 11.36
C ASP A 118 5.90 -11.30 12.38
N TRP A 119 6.08 -10.11 12.95
CA TRP A 119 7.05 -9.89 14.02
C TRP A 119 6.69 -10.64 15.30
N ILE A 120 5.42 -10.63 15.71
CA ILE A 120 4.97 -11.38 16.89
C ILE A 120 5.26 -12.86 16.72
N LEU A 121 4.85 -13.45 15.59
CA LEU A 121 5.08 -14.87 15.31
C LEU A 121 6.57 -15.20 15.25
N THR A 122 7.36 -14.34 14.60
CA THR A 122 8.82 -14.49 14.52
C THR A 122 9.45 -14.48 15.92
N GLU A 123 9.06 -13.54 16.77
CA GLU A 123 9.61 -13.41 18.11
C GLU A 123 9.17 -14.56 19.03
N LEU A 124 7.92 -15.03 18.89
CA LEU A 124 7.44 -16.20 19.62
C LEU A 124 8.18 -17.49 19.21
N LEU A 125 8.46 -17.68 17.92
CA LEU A 125 9.24 -18.82 17.43
C LEU A 125 10.69 -18.77 17.93
N ARG A 126 11.26 -17.57 18.04
CA ARG A 126 12.61 -17.35 18.58
C ARG A 126 12.70 -17.63 20.08
N HIS A 127 11.60 -17.44 20.82
CA HIS A 127 11.52 -17.64 22.27
C HIS A 127 10.48 -18.70 22.66
N PRO A 128 10.83 -19.99 22.56
CA PRO A 128 9.88 -21.09 22.79
C PRO A 128 9.31 -21.13 24.21
N HIS A 129 9.98 -20.53 25.20
CA HIS A 129 9.46 -20.42 26.57
C HIS A 129 8.27 -19.46 26.66
N VAL A 130 8.30 -18.34 25.93
CA VAL A 130 7.18 -17.38 25.85
C VAL A 130 6.02 -17.99 25.08
N MET A 131 6.29 -18.69 23.97
CA MET A 131 5.27 -19.39 23.19
C MET A 131 4.49 -20.40 24.03
N LYS A 132 5.20 -21.22 24.83
CA LYS A 132 4.54 -22.19 25.75
C LYS A 132 3.67 -21.50 26.79
N LYS A 133 4.09 -20.35 27.31
CA LYS A 133 3.29 -19.57 28.26
C LYS A 133 2.02 -19.03 27.60
N LEU A 134 2.15 -18.44 26.40
CA LEU A 134 1.01 -17.95 25.61
C LEU A 134 -0.01 -19.06 25.32
N GLN A 135 0.46 -20.24 24.92
CA GLN A 135 -0.42 -21.39 24.67
C GLN A 135 -1.15 -21.85 25.94
N LYS A 136 -0.45 -21.90 27.08
CA LYS A 136 -1.05 -22.24 28.37
C LYS A 136 -2.11 -21.23 28.81
N GLU A 137 -1.83 -19.93 28.66
CA GLU A 137 -2.81 -18.87 28.96
C GLU A 137 -4.04 -18.97 28.04
N LEU A 138 -3.84 -19.27 26.76
CA LEU A 138 -4.94 -19.46 25.82
C LEU A 138 -5.81 -20.67 26.20
N GLU A 139 -5.20 -21.79 26.56
CA GLU A 139 -5.88 -22.99 27.04
C GLU A 139 -6.66 -22.74 28.35
N GLU A 140 -6.09 -21.98 29.28
CA GLU A 140 -6.72 -21.68 30.57
C GLU A 140 -7.91 -20.71 30.44
N VAL A 141 -7.80 -19.67 29.60
CA VAL A 141 -8.81 -18.60 29.51
C VAL A 141 -9.88 -18.86 28.45
N VAL A 142 -9.48 -19.40 27.29
CA VAL A 142 -10.39 -19.61 26.16
C VAL A 142 -10.90 -21.05 26.09
N GLY A 143 -10.10 -22.02 26.55
CA GLY A 143 -10.38 -23.44 26.45
C GLY A 143 -9.98 -24.03 25.08
N LEU A 144 -9.69 -25.33 25.06
CA LEU A 144 -9.33 -26.08 23.85
C LEU A 144 -10.55 -26.69 23.12
N GLU A 145 -11.72 -26.67 23.74
CA GLU A 145 -12.96 -27.16 23.13
C GLU A 145 -13.88 -25.97 22.80
N ARG A 146 -14.08 -25.75 21.51
CA ARG A 146 -15.19 -25.01 20.92
C ARG A 146 -15.83 -25.87 19.85
#